data_AF-A0A1G8YU14-F1
#
_entry.id   AF-A0A1G8YU14-F1
#
_cell.length_a   1.000
_cell.length_b   1.000
_cell.length_c   1.000
_cell.angle_alpha   90.00
_cell.angle_beta   90.00
_cell.angle_gamma   90.00
#
_symmetry.space_group_name_H-M   'P 1'
#
loop_
_entity.id
_entity.type
_entity.pdbx_description
1 polymer ?
#
loop_
_entity_poly.entity_id
_entity_poly.type
_entity_poly.pdbx_seq_one_letter_code
_entity_poly.pdbx_strand_id
1 'polypeptide(L)'
;MRVLTYIYNADTAVEHVDRVLERLAARDEDLEYQNVAAAENRDDAVREATFAIRESVRIGRGPDELYDDEGSPDFSAGALITQAPTGRRTIHVGAEALEALVDDE
;
A
#
# COMPACT_ATOMS: atom_id res chain seq x y z
N MET A 1 -5.74 -14.47 4.34
CA MET A 1 -6.19 -13.38 3.44
C MET A 1 -5.20 -13.34 2.29
N ARG A 2 -5.52 -12.89 1.06
CA ARG A 2 -4.48 -12.80 0.01
C ARG A 2 -3.98 -11.36 -0.15
N VAL A 3 -2.68 -11.15 -0.10
CA VAL A 3 -2.08 -9.85 -0.46
C VAL A 3 -2.06 -9.72 -1.98
N LEU A 4 -2.54 -8.60 -2.51
CA LEU A 4 -2.53 -8.32 -3.95
C LEU A 4 -1.40 -7.39 -4.33
N THR A 5 -1.34 -6.23 -3.69
CA THR A 5 -0.42 -5.14 -4.06
C THR A 5 0.01 -4.40 -2.82
N TYR A 6 1.29 -4.03 -2.75
CA TYR A 6 1.84 -3.12 -1.77
C TYR A 6 2.44 -1.89 -2.46
N ILE A 7 1.88 -0.73 -2.18
CA ILE A 7 2.25 0.56 -2.76
C ILE A 7 3.00 1.35 -1.70
N TYR A 8 4.20 1.83 -2.00
CA TYR A 8 5.00 2.60 -1.04
C TYR A 8 5.92 3.58 -1.74
N ASN A 9 6.40 4.58 -1.00
CA ASN A 9 7.42 5.51 -1.45
C ASN A 9 8.71 5.24 -0.67
N ALA A 10 9.72 4.67 -1.32
CA ALA A 10 10.99 4.38 -0.64
C ALA A 10 11.80 5.63 -0.24
N ASP A 11 11.56 6.78 -0.88
CA ASP A 11 12.28 8.03 -0.58
C ASP A 11 11.81 8.66 0.73
N THR A 12 10.52 8.50 1.04
CA THR A 12 9.87 9.04 2.25
C THR A 12 9.36 7.93 3.18
N ALA A 13 9.79 6.68 2.95
CA ALA A 13 9.32 5.51 3.69
C ALA A 13 9.62 5.65 5.19
N VAL A 14 8.58 5.50 5.98
CA VAL A 14 8.67 5.42 7.44
C VAL A 14 9.06 4.00 7.89
N GLU A 15 9.56 3.86 9.12
CA GLU A 15 10.18 2.61 9.61
C GLU A 15 9.29 1.36 9.47
N HIS A 16 7.97 1.49 9.56
CA HIS A 16 7.07 0.35 9.42
C HIS A 16 6.95 -0.17 7.98
N VAL A 17 7.30 0.62 6.95
CA VAL A 17 7.28 0.18 5.54
C VAL A 17 8.30 -0.93 5.34
N ASP A 18 9.51 -0.77 5.88
CA ASP A 18 10.56 -1.80 5.81
C ASP A 18 10.12 -3.10 6.50
N ARG A 19 9.46 -2.98 7.66
CA ARG A 19 8.87 -4.13 8.36
C ARG A 19 7.80 -4.84 7.54
N VAL A 20 6.93 -4.07 6.88
CA VAL A 20 5.91 -4.64 5.98
C VAL A 20 6.57 -5.35 4.81
N LEU A 21 7.58 -4.76 4.17
CA LEU A 21 8.34 -5.39 3.08
C LEU A 21 9.04 -6.68 3.52
N GLU A 22 9.68 -6.70 4.69
CA GLU A 22 10.30 -7.91 5.25
C GLU A 22 9.26 -9.04 5.44
N ARG A 23 8.07 -8.70 5.98
CA ARG A 23 6.98 -9.66 6.15
C ARG A 23 6.35 -10.12 4.83
N LEU A 24 6.28 -9.25 3.83
CA LEU A 24 5.80 -9.61 2.50
C LEU A 24 6.80 -10.48 1.75
N ALA A 25 8.10 -10.22 1.89
CA ALA A 25 9.16 -11.02 1.29
C ALA A 25 9.25 -12.42 1.90
N ALA A 26 8.86 -12.58 3.17
CA ALA A 26 8.76 -13.89 3.82
C ALA A 26 7.53 -14.70 3.37
N ARG A 27 6.55 -14.08 2.70
CA ARG A 27 5.39 -14.77 2.16
C ARG A 27 5.72 -15.33 0.78
N ASP A 28 5.43 -16.61 0.58
CA ASP A 28 5.52 -17.29 -0.72
C ASP A 28 4.26 -16.98 -1.57
N GLU A 29 3.87 -15.70 -1.64
CA GLU A 29 2.71 -15.23 -2.38
C GLU A 29 3.13 -14.35 -3.55
N ASP A 30 2.48 -14.56 -4.70
CA ASP A 30 2.62 -13.68 -5.87
C ASP A 30 1.84 -12.38 -5.59
N LEU A 31 2.60 -11.36 -5.19
CA LEU A 31 2.12 -10.02 -4.85
C LEU A 31 2.92 -8.94 -5.60
N GLU A 32 2.23 -7.85 -5.94
CA GLU A 32 2.81 -6.77 -6.72
C GLU A 32 3.39 -5.68 -5.80
N TYR A 33 4.63 -5.26 -6.06
CA TYR A 33 5.28 -4.18 -5.33
C TYR A 33 5.36 -2.93 -6.22
N GLN A 34 4.69 -1.85 -5.81
CA GLN A 34 4.71 -0.58 -6.53
C GLN A 34 5.47 0.46 -5.70
N ASN A 35 6.74 0.68 -6.07
CA ASN A 35 7.56 1.72 -5.47
C ASN A 35 7.50 3.00 -6.31
N VAL A 36 6.81 4.04 -5.82
CA VAL A 36 6.66 5.30 -6.56
C VAL A 36 7.97 6.09 -6.69
N ALA A 37 8.93 5.88 -5.78
CA ALA A 37 10.24 6.52 -5.85
C ALA A 37 11.20 5.85 -6.84
N ALA A 38 11.03 4.54 -7.07
CA ALA A 38 11.87 3.80 -8.03
C ALA A 38 11.37 3.94 -9.47
N ALA A 39 10.21 4.55 -9.70
CA ALA A 39 9.66 4.74 -11.02
C ALA A 39 10.43 5.79 -11.83
N GLU A 40 10.57 5.57 -13.14
CA GLU A 40 11.20 6.52 -14.05
C GLU A 40 10.45 7.87 -14.10
N ASN A 41 9.13 7.83 -13.89
CA ASN A 41 8.28 9.01 -13.80
C ASN A 41 7.42 8.95 -12.54
N ARG A 42 7.80 9.72 -11.53
CA ARG A 42 7.10 9.79 -10.23
C ARG A 42 5.64 10.22 -10.39
N ASP A 43 5.35 11.18 -11.26
CA ASP A 43 3.98 11.71 -11.43
C ASP A 43 3.03 10.62 -11.99
N ASP A 44 3.55 9.82 -12.92
CA ASP A 44 2.81 8.70 -13.52
C ASP A 44 2.60 7.58 -12.49
N ALA A 45 3.66 7.18 -11.79
CA ALA A 45 3.56 6.14 -10.76
C ALA A 45 2.63 6.53 -9.61
N VAL A 46 2.65 7.81 -9.19
CA VAL A 46 1.73 8.35 -8.19
C VAL A 46 0.28 8.33 -8.69
N ARG A 47 0.05 8.62 -9.97
CA ARG A 47 -1.29 8.51 -10.58
C ARG A 47 -1.77 7.08 -10.64
N GLU A 48 -0.95 6.15 -11.08
CA GLU A 48 -1.26 4.72 -11.13
C GLU A 48 -1.55 4.18 -9.73
N ALA A 49 -0.70 4.48 -8.76
CA ALA A 49 -0.88 4.12 -7.35
C ALA A 49 -2.22 4.66 -6.81
N THR A 50 -2.48 5.95 -7.03
CA THR A 50 -3.76 6.57 -6.63
C THR A 50 -4.95 5.90 -7.32
N PHE A 51 -4.81 5.51 -8.58
CA PHE A 51 -5.85 4.82 -9.32
C PHE A 51 -6.13 3.42 -8.74
N ALA A 52 -5.08 2.66 -8.41
CA ALA A 52 -5.21 1.35 -7.76
C ALA A 52 -5.89 1.43 -6.38
N ILE A 53 -5.55 2.46 -5.59
CA ILE A 53 -6.23 2.77 -4.32
C ILE A 53 -7.71 3.09 -4.57
N ARG A 54 -8.02 3.97 -5.52
CA ARG A 54 -9.40 4.36 -5.84
C ARG A 54 -10.23 3.22 -6.38
N GLU A 55 -9.64 2.30 -7.15
CA GLU A 55 -10.34 1.09 -7.61
C GLU A 55 -10.67 0.15 -6.44
N SER A 56 -9.80 0.10 -5.43
CA SER A 56 -9.96 -0.75 -4.26
C SER A 56 -10.89 -0.15 -3.19
N VAL A 57 -10.97 1.18 -3.06
CA VAL A 57 -11.96 1.86 -2.19
C VAL A 57 -13.30 2.00 -2.91
N ARG A 58 -14.25 1.11 -2.61
CA ARG A 58 -15.58 1.12 -3.25
C ARG A 58 -16.44 2.35 -2.90
N ILE A 59 -16.26 2.93 -1.71
CA ILE A 59 -16.99 4.12 -1.21
C ILE A 59 -16.08 4.90 -0.25
N GLY A 60 -15.70 6.13 -0.62
CA GLY A 60 -15.00 7.06 0.28
C GLY A 60 -13.82 7.80 -0.36
N ARG A 61 -13.28 8.78 0.38
CA ARG A 61 -11.95 9.35 0.12
C ARG A 61 -10.92 8.27 0.46
N GLY A 62 -9.83 8.19 -0.30
CA GLY A 62 -8.70 7.34 0.09
C GLY A 62 -8.17 7.75 1.47
N PRO A 63 -7.50 6.83 2.18
CA PRO A 63 -6.97 7.09 3.52
C PRO A 63 -6.06 8.33 3.51
N ASP A 64 -6.34 9.29 4.38
CA ASP A 64 -5.64 10.58 4.44
C ASP A 64 -4.13 10.40 4.72
N GLU A 65 -3.73 9.30 5.37
CA GLU A 65 -2.34 8.92 5.65
C GLU A 65 -1.47 8.66 4.41
N LEU A 66 -2.07 8.52 3.22
CA LEU A 66 -1.32 8.44 1.96
C LEU A 66 -0.98 9.81 1.37
N TYR A 67 -1.51 10.87 1.97
CA TYR A 67 -1.29 12.24 1.56
C TYR A 67 -0.42 12.96 2.60
N ASP A 68 0.48 13.82 2.13
CA ASP A 68 1.27 14.70 2.97
C ASP A 68 0.41 15.84 3.56
N ASP A 69 0.97 16.67 4.45
CA ASP A 69 0.30 17.81 5.10
C ASP A 69 -0.26 18.82 4.07
N GLU A 70 0.35 18.90 2.89
CA GLU A 70 -0.13 19.69 1.75
C GLU A 70 -1.31 19.05 0.98
N GLY A 71 -1.73 17.84 1.34
CA GLY A 71 -2.79 17.08 0.65
C GLY A 71 -2.33 16.43 -0.65
N SER A 72 -1.02 16.33 -0.87
CA SER A 72 -0.41 15.68 -2.05
C SER A 72 -0.13 14.20 -1.76
N PRO A 73 -0.45 13.27 -2.67
CA PRO A 73 -0.19 11.85 -2.46
C PRO A 73 1.31 11.57 -2.42
N ASP A 74 1.82 11.17 -1.26
CA ASP A 74 3.24 10.88 -1.04
C ASP A 74 3.52 9.40 -0.72
N PHE A 75 2.52 8.63 -0.29
CA PHE A 75 2.63 7.19 0.01
C PHE A 75 3.76 6.82 1.00
N SER A 76 4.20 7.77 1.82
CA SER A 76 5.25 7.59 2.82
C SER A 76 4.87 6.53 3.84
N ALA A 77 3.60 6.49 4.24
CA ALA A 77 3.05 5.48 5.16
C ALA A 77 2.92 4.08 4.55
N GLY A 78 2.93 3.96 3.22
CA GLY A 78 2.67 2.71 2.50
C GLY A 78 1.21 2.24 2.57
N ALA A 79 0.72 1.61 1.50
CA ALA A 79 -0.62 1.08 1.37
C ALA A 79 -0.60 -0.39 0.96
N LEU A 80 -1.24 -1.24 1.75
CA LEU A 80 -1.40 -2.66 1.51
C LEU A 80 -2.82 -2.95 1.03
N ILE A 81 -2.93 -3.50 -0.17
CA ILE A 81 -4.20 -3.94 -0.75
C ILE A 81 -4.31 -5.45 -0.60
N THR A 82 -5.37 -5.87 0.07
CA THR A 82 -5.62 -7.27 0.41
C THR A 82 -6.98 -7.68 -0.11
N GLN A 83 -7.15 -8.97 -0.36
CA GLN A 83 -8.40 -9.55 -0.82
C GLN A 83 -8.84 -10.66 0.12
N ALA A 84 -10.05 -10.50 0.67
CA ALA A 84 -10.75 -11.51 1.41
C ALA A 84 -11.17 -12.69 0.49
N PRO A 85 -11.36 -13.90 1.03
CA PRO A 85 -11.81 -15.05 0.24
C PRO A 85 -13.17 -14.84 -0.45
N THR A 86 -13.97 -13.89 0.02
CA THR A 86 -15.23 -13.47 -0.61
C THR A 86 -15.03 -12.56 -1.84
N GLY A 87 -13.78 -12.24 -2.20
CA GLY A 87 -13.41 -11.32 -3.28
C GLY A 87 -13.39 -9.84 -2.87
N ARG A 88 -13.75 -9.52 -1.61
CA ARG A 88 -13.76 -8.15 -1.10
C ARG A 88 -12.33 -7.65 -0.92
N ARG A 89 -12.01 -6.52 -1.54
CA ARG A 89 -10.72 -5.82 -1.35
C ARG A 89 -10.79 -4.90 -0.14
N THR A 90 -9.68 -4.82 0.60
CA THR A 90 -9.48 -3.91 1.74
C THR A 90 -8.13 -3.25 1.57
N ILE A 91 -8.02 -2.00 2.03
CA ILE A 91 -6.77 -1.24 2.04
C ILE A 91 -6.40 -1.03 3.50
N HIS A 92 -5.15 -1.34 3.82
CA HIS A 92 -4.55 -1.09 5.12
C HIS A 92 -3.39 -0.13 4.91
N VAL A 93 -3.30 0.92 5.72
CA VAL A 93 -2.26 1.94 5.58
C VAL A 93 -1.46 2.02 6.87
N GLY A 94 -0.19 2.38 6.75
CA GLY A 94 0.61 2.66 7.93
C GLY A 94 0.80 1.42 8.81
N ALA A 95 0.59 1.59 10.12
CA ALA A 95 0.66 0.51 11.09
C ALA A 95 -0.42 -0.56 10.87
N GLU A 96 -1.60 -0.19 10.37
CA GLU A 96 -2.68 -1.15 10.09
C GLU A 96 -2.26 -2.18 9.04
N ALA A 97 -1.38 -1.80 8.10
CA ALA A 97 -0.82 -2.73 7.13
C ALA A 97 0.05 -3.80 7.79
N LEU A 98 0.86 -3.42 8.78
CA LEU A 98 1.66 -4.36 9.54
C LEU A 98 0.79 -5.26 10.42
N GLU A 99 -0.21 -4.69 11.10
CA GLU A 99 -1.15 -5.45 11.93
C GLU A 99 -1.93 -6.49 11.12
N ALA A 100 -2.41 -6.11 9.93
CA ALA A 100 -3.11 -7.02 9.03
C ALA A 100 -2.24 -8.20 8.55
N LEU A 101 -0.92 -8.01 8.50
CA LEU A 101 0.03 -9.07 8.14
C LEU A 101 0.38 -9.99 9.32
N VAL A 102 0.21 -9.52 10.56
CA VAL A 102 0.44 -10.29 11.79
C VAL A 102 -0.79 -11.11 12.17
N ASP A 103 -2.00 -10.58 11.98
CA ASP A 103 -3.26 -11.28 12.32
C ASP A 103 -3.56 -12.47 11.38
N ASP A 104 -2.88 -12.53 10.22
CA ASP A 104 -3.02 -13.61 9.23
C ASP A 104 -2.05 -14.80 9.44
N GLU A 105 -1.24 -14.80 10.51
CA GLU A 105 -0.32 -15.90 10.91
C GLU A 105 -0.93 -16.92 11.88
#